data_AF-A0A0D6AET4-F1
#
_entry.id   AF-A0A0D6AET4-F1
#
_cell.length_a   1.000
_cell.length_b   1.000
_cell.length_c   1.000
_cell.angle_alpha   90.00
_cell.angle_beta   90.00
_cell.angle_gamma   90.00
#
_symmetry.space_group_name_H-M   'P 1'
#
loop_
_entity.id
_entity.type
_entity.pdbx_description
1 polymer ?
#
loop_
_entity_poly.entity_id
_entity_poly.type
_entity_poly.pdbx_seq_one_letter_code
_entity_poly.pdbx_strand_id
1 'polypeptide(L)'
;MAKISIDTEKLAVGDYLSEIQYYKVIKVNPKTVALVDDKGKESNVDKELIALGMHSASQYKNEKVVTRTEIKEILEQAGNNVFTVNFNKQVKDKEVKDKLLNAIKDETGNPLSYEEIEKALKKVSKHLMEGEERTLIGHLYSNEPQMGRTQVIDLEIPMGEYRVRQVDDRTINWLILKNVKYIVK
;
A
#
# COMPACT_ATOMS: atom_id res chain seq x y z
N MET A 1 -20.66 1.39 6.73
CA MET A 1 -20.65 -0.04 7.07
C MET A 1 -21.81 -0.32 8.00
N ALA A 2 -22.67 -1.29 7.68
CA ALA A 2 -23.75 -1.70 8.58
C ALA A 2 -23.13 -2.20 9.89
N LYS A 3 -23.66 -1.73 11.02
CA LYS A 3 -23.25 -2.20 12.34
C LYS A 3 -23.82 -3.60 12.50
N ILE A 4 -23.09 -4.62 12.02
CA ILE A 4 -23.47 -6.01 12.22
C ILE A 4 -23.32 -6.28 13.72
N SER A 5 -24.45 -6.30 14.40
CA SER A 5 -24.58 -6.68 15.80
C SER A 5 -25.23 -8.04 15.81
N ILE A 6 -24.43 -9.10 15.65
CA ILE A 6 -24.90 -10.45 15.99
C ILE A 6 -25.29 -10.44 17.47
N ASP A 7 -26.48 -10.97 17.76
CA ASP A 7 -26.94 -11.19 19.12
C ASP A 7 -26.19 -12.39 19.70
N THR A 8 -25.16 -12.11 20.50
CA THR A 8 -24.26 -13.14 21.04
C THR A 8 -24.94 -14.09 22.01
N GLU A 9 -26.09 -13.72 22.57
CA GLU A 9 -26.86 -14.58 23.49
C GLU A 9 -27.60 -15.72 22.76
N LYS A 10 -27.77 -15.59 21.44
CA LYS A 10 -28.45 -16.59 20.60
C LYS A 10 -27.50 -17.54 19.88
N LEU A 11 -26.19 -17.38 20.06
CA LEU A 11 -25.21 -18.27 19.45
C LEU A 11 -25.31 -19.67 20.06
N ALA A 12 -25.35 -20.66 19.18
CA ALA A 12 -25.41 -22.07 19.54
C ALA A 12 -24.13 -22.81 19.16
N VAL A 13 -23.87 -23.92 19.85
CA VAL A 13 -22.77 -24.83 19.49
C VAL A 13 -23.02 -25.36 18.08
N GLY A 14 -22.07 -25.14 17.18
CA GLY A 14 -22.16 -25.52 15.77
C GLY A 14 -22.40 -24.34 14.82
N ASP A 15 -22.63 -23.12 15.33
CA ASP A 15 -22.76 -21.94 14.48
C ASP A 15 -21.45 -21.59 13.76
N TYR A 16 -21.56 -21.22 12.49
CA TYR A 16 -20.44 -20.76 11.67
C TYR A 16 -20.40 -19.23 11.64
N LEU A 17 -19.26 -18.66 12.04
CA LEU A 17 -18.99 -17.23 12.00
C LEU A 17 -17.88 -16.93 10.98
N SER A 18 -17.94 -15.77 10.34
CA SER A 18 -16.87 -15.29 9.47
C SER A 18 -16.68 -13.79 9.64
N GLU A 19 -15.42 -13.37 9.60
CA GLU A 19 -15.04 -11.97 9.53
C GLU A 19 -13.75 -11.80 8.74
N ILE A 20 -13.52 -10.56 8.28
CA ILE A 20 -12.27 -10.16 7.63
C ILE A 20 -11.69 -9.05 8.48
N GLN A 21 -10.49 -9.29 9.00
CA GLN A 21 -9.82 -8.38 9.90
C GLN A 21 -8.36 -8.20 9.48
N TYR A 22 -7.94 -6.95 9.44
CA TYR A 22 -6.55 -6.54 9.22
C TYR A 22 -5.91 -6.15 10.54
N TYR A 23 -4.63 -6.46 10.70
CA TYR A 23 -3.89 -6.29 11.93
C TYR A 23 -2.56 -5.58 11.69
N LYS A 24 -2.17 -4.73 12.64
CA LYS A 24 -0.83 -4.17 12.74
C LYS A 24 -0.11 -4.77 13.95
N VAL A 25 1.12 -5.22 13.75
CA VAL A 25 1.95 -5.75 14.84
C VAL A 25 2.41 -4.60 15.74
N ILE A 26 2.12 -4.71 17.04
CA ILE A 26 2.59 -3.76 18.06
C ILE A 26 3.85 -4.29 18.74
N LYS A 27 3.83 -5.58 19.10
CA LYS A 27 4.92 -6.21 19.87
C LYS A 27 5.02 -7.70 19.58
N VAL A 28 6.24 -8.21 19.44
CA VAL A 28 6.51 -9.64 19.31
C VAL A 28 7.03 -10.18 20.64
N ASN A 29 6.31 -11.14 21.21
CA ASN A 29 6.71 -11.84 22.44
C ASN A 29 7.25 -13.25 22.07
N PRO A 30 7.77 -14.05 23.02
CA PRO A 30 8.29 -15.38 22.70
C PRO A 30 7.25 -16.34 22.08
N LYS A 31 6.04 -16.42 22.65
CA LYS A 31 4.96 -17.32 22.20
C LYS A 31 3.84 -16.63 21.41
N THR A 32 3.56 -15.37 21.74
CA THR A 32 2.47 -14.58 21.17
C THR A 32 2.97 -13.35 20.42
N VAL A 33 2.10 -12.74 19.65
CA VAL A 33 2.29 -11.41 19.04
C VAL A 33 1.12 -10.53 19.44
N ALA A 34 1.42 -9.34 19.97
CA ALA A 34 0.43 -8.32 20.24
C ALA A 34 0.11 -7.58 18.94
N LEU A 35 -1.17 -7.56 18.58
CA LEU A 35 -1.72 -6.97 17.37
C LEU A 35 -2.75 -5.90 17.75
N VAL A 36 -2.86 -4.87 16.93
CA VAL A 36 -4.01 -3.96 16.94
C VAL A 36 -4.78 -4.17 15.65
N ASP A 37 -6.08 -4.35 15.76
CA ASP A 37 -6.98 -4.44 14.63
C ASP A 37 -7.30 -3.05 14.04
N ASP A 38 -7.94 -3.02 12.87
CA ASP A 38 -8.26 -1.76 12.20
C ASP A 38 -9.23 -0.86 12.99
N LYS A 39 -9.93 -1.41 13.99
CA LYS A 39 -10.84 -0.69 14.89
C LYS A 39 -10.13 -0.17 16.14
N GLY A 40 -8.82 -0.39 16.26
CA GLY A 40 -8.01 0.01 17.42
C GLY A 40 -8.07 -0.96 18.59
N LYS A 41 -8.66 -2.16 18.43
CA LYS A 41 -8.71 -3.16 19.49
C LYS A 41 -7.41 -3.96 19.51
N GLU A 42 -6.80 -4.04 20.68
CA GLU A 42 -5.61 -4.86 20.90
C GLU A 42 -5.96 -6.31 21.23
N SER A 43 -5.15 -7.24 20.73
CA SER A 43 -5.23 -8.66 21.02
C SER A 43 -3.85 -9.30 21.05
N ASN A 44 -3.70 -10.40 21.80
CA ASN A 44 -2.52 -11.24 21.74
C ASN A 44 -2.89 -12.53 21.02
N VAL A 45 -2.18 -12.83 19.94
CA VAL A 45 -2.43 -14.02 19.11
C VAL A 45 -1.20 -14.92 19.15
N ASP A 46 -1.42 -16.24 19.27
CA ASP A 46 -0.35 -17.22 19.22
C ASP A 46 0.37 -17.21 17.87
N LYS A 47 1.70 -17.33 17.91
CA LYS A 47 2.53 -17.35 16.70
C LYS A 47 2.14 -18.48 15.74
N GLU A 48 1.68 -19.61 16.26
CA GLU A 48 1.25 -20.75 15.45
C GLU A 48 0.02 -20.40 14.61
N LEU A 49 -0.98 -19.72 15.18
CA LEU A 49 -2.15 -19.26 14.45
C LEU A 49 -1.79 -18.25 13.36
N ILE A 50 -0.85 -17.34 13.66
CA ILE A 50 -0.34 -16.37 12.67
C ILE A 50 0.34 -17.11 11.51
N ALA A 51 1.21 -18.07 11.82
CA ALA A 51 1.96 -18.83 10.81
C ALA A 51 1.07 -19.71 9.92
N LEU A 52 -0.05 -20.22 10.47
CA LEU A 52 -0.98 -21.08 9.75
C LEU A 52 -1.98 -20.30 8.87
N GLY A 53 -2.43 -19.13 9.35
CA GLY A 53 -3.64 -18.49 8.79
C GLY A 53 -3.49 -17.05 8.31
N MET A 54 -2.37 -16.37 8.57
CA MET A 54 -2.22 -14.95 8.24
C MET A 54 -1.27 -14.69 7.07
N HIS A 55 -1.58 -13.65 6.29
CA HIS A 55 -0.70 -13.14 5.24
C HIS A 55 -0.01 -11.86 5.71
N SER A 56 1.30 -11.77 5.44
CA SER A 56 2.08 -10.56 5.68
C SER A 56 2.09 -9.67 4.45
N ALA A 57 1.97 -8.36 4.66
CA ALA A 57 2.15 -7.39 3.59
C ALA A 57 3.63 -7.20 3.18
N SER A 58 4.56 -7.54 4.06
CA SER A 58 6.00 -7.25 3.88
C SER A 58 6.87 -8.48 3.69
N GLN A 59 6.46 -9.65 4.21
CA GLN A 59 7.22 -10.88 4.05
C GLN A 59 6.90 -11.58 2.73
N TYR A 60 7.95 -12.03 2.07
CA TYR A 60 7.86 -12.87 0.89
C TYR A 60 9.00 -13.90 0.88
N LYS A 61 8.78 -15.01 0.20
CA LYS A 61 9.75 -16.10 0.04
C LYS A 61 10.30 -16.19 -1.38
N ASN A 62 9.50 -15.79 -2.36
CA ASN A 62 9.84 -15.89 -3.77
C ASN A 62 9.70 -14.54 -4.45
N GLU A 63 10.52 -14.32 -5.48
CA GLU A 63 10.37 -13.21 -6.40
C GLU A 63 9.97 -13.73 -7.77
N LYS A 64 9.06 -13.02 -8.44
CA LYS A 64 8.63 -13.34 -9.80
C LYS A 64 8.66 -12.08 -10.65
N VAL A 65 9.45 -12.10 -11.71
CA VAL A 65 9.39 -11.03 -12.72
C VAL A 65 8.15 -11.26 -13.59
N VAL A 66 7.35 -10.21 -13.77
CA VAL A 66 6.08 -10.24 -14.50
C VAL A 66 5.97 -9.06 -15.45
N THR A 67 5.10 -9.18 -16.44
CA THR A 67 4.70 -8.10 -17.33
C THR A 67 3.75 -7.12 -16.62
N ARG A 68 3.56 -5.94 -17.22
CA ARG A 68 2.61 -4.93 -16.73
C ARG A 68 1.16 -5.46 -16.71
N THR A 69 0.78 -6.28 -17.67
CA THR A 69 -0.55 -6.89 -17.73
C THR A 69 -0.74 -7.89 -16.60
N GLU A 70 0.23 -8.77 -16.38
CA GLU A 70 0.16 -9.77 -15.30
C GLU A 70 0.09 -9.12 -13.92
N ILE A 71 0.85 -8.06 -13.63
CA ILE A 71 0.80 -7.44 -12.29
C ILE A 71 -0.55 -6.78 -12.00
N LYS A 72 -1.19 -6.22 -13.04
CA LYS A 72 -2.53 -5.66 -12.94
C LYS A 72 -3.54 -6.76 -12.58
N GLU A 73 -3.52 -7.87 -13.31
CA GLU A 73 -4.41 -9.01 -13.03
C GLU A 73 -4.18 -9.57 -11.63
N ILE A 74 -2.93 -9.66 -11.18
CA ILE A 74 -2.59 -10.11 -9.82
C ILE A 74 -3.15 -9.15 -8.77
N LEU A 75 -3.05 -7.84 -8.98
CA LEU A 75 -3.59 -6.84 -8.06
C LEU A 75 -5.11 -6.89 -8.02
N GLU A 76 -5.79 -6.97 -9.17
CA GLU A 76 -7.25 -7.07 -9.27
C GLU A 76 -7.79 -8.35 -8.59
N GLN A 77 -6.98 -9.41 -8.54
CA GLN A 77 -7.31 -10.68 -7.88
C GLN A 77 -6.85 -10.76 -6.41
N ALA A 78 -6.28 -9.69 -5.85
CA ALA A 78 -5.82 -9.69 -4.46
C ALA A 78 -6.97 -9.93 -3.45
N GLY A 79 -8.20 -9.54 -3.82
CA GLY A 79 -9.39 -9.69 -2.99
C GLY A 79 -9.20 -9.05 -1.62
N ASN A 80 -9.49 -9.83 -0.57
CA ASN A 80 -9.39 -9.37 0.82
C ASN A 80 -8.00 -9.56 1.45
N ASN A 81 -7.00 -9.99 0.68
CA ASN A 81 -5.66 -10.19 1.21
C ASN A 81 -4.96 -8.85 1.37
N VAL A 82 -4.20 -8.72 2.45
CA VAL A 82 -3.30 -7.58 2.61
C VAL A 82 -2.13 -7.70 1.62
N PHE A 83 -1.74 -6.58 1.04
CA PHE A 83 -0.58 -6.47 0.15
C PHE A 83 0.20 -5.18 0.40
N THR A 84 1.43 -5.15 -0.09
CA THR A 84 2.18 -3.90 -0.26
C THR A 84 2.42 -3.67 -1.75
N VAL A 85 2.04 -2.51 -2.25
CA VAL A 85 2.25 -2.12 -3.65
C VAL A 85 3.13 -0.88 -3.72
N ASN A 86 4.05 -0.87 -4.67
CA ASN A 86 4.86 0.29 -5.00
C ASN A 86 4.60 0.71 -6.43
N PHE A 87 4.38 2.01 -6.63
CA PHE A 87 3.99 2.58 -7.90
C PHE A 87 4.37 4.06 -7.95
N ASN A 88 4.38 4.63 -9.16
CA ASN A 88 4.66 6.05 -9.31
C ASN A 88 3.35 6.84 -9.37
N LYS A 89 3.09 7.67 -8.36
CA LYS A 89 1.97 8.61 -8.40
C LYS A 89 2.32 9.83 -9.27
N GLN A 90 1.29 10.43 -9.85
CA GLN A 90 1.42 11.70 -10.54
C GLN A 90 1.92 12.78 -9.57
N VAL A 91 2.92 13.55 -10.00
CA VAL A 91 3.44 14.71 -9.24
C VAL A 91 2.38 15.81 -9.22
N LYS A 92 2.16 16.44 -8.05
CA LYS A 92 1.19 17.53 -7.94
C LYS A 92 1.80 18.86 -8.38
N ASP A 93 1.02 19.73 -9.03
CA ASP A 93 1.47 21.02 -9.56
C ASP A 93 2.24 21.89 -8.55
N LYS A 94 1.82 21.87 -7.28
CA LYS A 94 2.51 22.59 -6.20
C LYS A 94 3.95 22.08 -6.00
N GLU A 95 4.13 20.76 -5.99
CA GLU A 95 5.44 20.12 -5.85
C GLU A 95 6.32 20.37 -7.08
N VAL A 96 5.72 20.48 -8.28
CA VAL A 96 6.43 20.85 -9.51
C VAL A 96 7.05 22.23 -9.36
N LYS A 97 6.26 23.21 -8.91
CA LYS A 97 6.73 24.59 -8.73
C LYS A 97 7.88 24.67 -7.72
N ASP A 98 7.75 24.00 -6.58
CA ASP A 98 8.78 23.98 -5.54
C ASP A 98 10.08 23.32 -6.06
N LYS A 99 9.97 22.21 -6.81
CA LYS A 99 11.11 21.53 -7.43
C LYS A 99 11.82 22.40 -8.48
N LEU A 100 11.07 23.14 -9.30
CA LEU A 100 11.64 24.06 -10.29
C LEU A 100 12.33 25.26 -9.63
N LEU A 101 11.74 25.82 -8.57
CA LEU A 101 12.34 26.93 -7.82
C LEU A 101 13.61 26.53 -7.09
N ASN A 102 13.64 25.32 -6.53
CA ASN A 102 14.84 24.77 -5.89
C ASN A 102 15.92 24.38 -6.91
N ALA A 103 15.55 24.02 -8.14
CA ALA A 103 16.51 23.69 -9.19
C ALA A 103 17.32 24.89 -9.72
N ILE A 104 16.90 26.12 -9.41
CA ILE A 104 17.57 27.35 -9.86
C ILE A 104 18.37 28.06 -8.76
N LYS A 105 18.32 27.58 -7.50
CA LYS A 105 18.95 28.23 -6.35
C LYS A 105 19.78 27.24 -5.52
N ASP A 106 20.82 27.74 -4.87
CA ASP A 106 21.56 27.00 -3.84
C ASP A 106 20.83 27.00 -2.47
N GLU A 107 21.39 26.29 -1.48
CA GLU A 107 20.83 26.19 -0.12
C GLU A 107 20.71 27.54 0.60
N THR A 108 21.45 28.56 0.14
CA THR A 108 21.46 29.93 0.65
C THR A 108 20.59 30.90 -0.17
N GLY A 109 19.96 30.43 -1.25
CA GLY A 109 19.06 31.20 -2.10
C GLY A 109 19.72 31.94 -3.27
N ASN A 110 21.01 31.75 -3.53
CA ASN A 110 21.70 32.36 -4.67
C ASN A 110 21.45 31.56 -5.96
N PRO A 111 21.42 32.21 -7.14
CA PRO A 111 21.27 31.51 -8.41
C PRO A 111 22.45 30.57 -8.69
N LEU A 112 22.16 29.33 -9.11
CA LEU A 112 23.17 28.37 -9.57
C LEU A 112 23.78 28.79 -10.92
N SER A 113 24.92 28.19 -11.29
CA SER A 113 25.48 28.38 -12.63
C SER A 113 24.56 27.77 -13.71
N TYR A 114 24.66 28.27 -14.95
CA TYR A 114 23.84 27.77 -16.07
C TYR A 114 23.93 26.24 -16.25
N GLU A 115 25.13 25.67 -16.11
CA GLU A 115 25.37 24.22 -16.25
C GLU A 115 24.71 23.40 -15.13
N GLU A 116 24.70 23.93 -13.91
CA GLU A 116 24.05 23.29 -12.76
C GLU A 116 22.52 23.36 -12.87
N ILE A 117 22.01 24.50 -13.33
CA ILE A 117 20.58 24.68 -13.64
C ILE A 117 20.14 23.69 -14.72
N GLU A 118 20.90 23.55 -15.81
CA GLU A 118 20.55 22.63 -16.89
C GLU A 118 20.50 21.17 -16.39
N LYS A 119 21.48 20.76 -15.57
CA LYS A 119 21.49 19.44 -14.93
C LYS A 119 20.31 19.25 -13.98
N ALA A 120 19.99 20.26 -13.17
CA ALA A 120 18.87 20.22 -12.23
C ALA A 120 17.53 20.13 -12.96
N LEU A 121 17.32 20.95 -14.00
CA LEU A 121 16.11 20.92 -14.83
C LEU A 121 15.93 19.58 -15.57
N LYS A 122 17.02 18.98 -16.07
CA LYS A 122 16.97 17.62 -16.65
C LYS A 122 16.49 16.58 -15.63
N LYS A 123 16.97 16.65 -14.39
CA LYS A 123 16.51 15.76 -13.30
C LYS A 123 15.04 15.99 -12.95
N VAL A 124 14.62 17.26 -12.84
CA VAL A 124 13.22 17.61 -12.56
C VAL A 124 12.31 17.13 -13.69
N SER A 125 12.66 17.37 -14.95
CA SER A 125 11.90 16.90 -16.11
C SER A 125 11.72 15.39 -16.12
N LYS A 126 12.80 14.63 -15.88
CA LYS A 126 12.74 13.17 -15.77
C LYS A 126 11.82 12.71 -14.63
N HIS A 127 11.95 13.34 -13.46
CA HIS A 127 11.11 13.04 -12.31
C HIS A 127 9.62 13.36 -12.54
N LEU A 128 9.32 14.43 -13.29
CA LEU A 128 7.94 14.77 -13.65
C LEU A 128 7.32 13.75 -14.62
N MET A 129 8.12 13.21 -15.53
CA MET A 129 7.69 12.17 -16.47
C MET A 129 7.49 10.82 -15.79
N GLU A 130 8.42 10.43 -14.90
CA GLU A 130 8.38 9.15 -14.20
C GLU A 130 7.35 9.15 -13.06
N GLY A 131 7.09 10.30 -12.44
CA GLY A 131 6.27 10.41 -11.25
C GLY A 131 7.07 10.27 -9.96
N GLU A 132 6.36 10.33 -8.83
CA GLU A 132 6.95 10.14 -7.51
C GLU A 132 6.64 8.73 -7.01
N GLU A 133 7.70 7.99 -6.66
CA GLU A 133 7.56 6.65 -6.10
C GLU A 133 6.78 6.69 -4.79
N ARG A 134 5.80 5.81 -4.67
CA ARG A 134 4.99 5.64 -3.47
C ARG A 134 4.83 4.16 -3.16
N THR A 135 5.04 3.81 -1.89
CA THR A 135 4.67 2.52 -1.33
C THR A 135 3.38 2.68 -0.52
N LEU A 136 2.48 1.71 -0.64
CA LEU A 136 1.22 1.66 0.11
C LEU A 136 0.98 0.24 0.62
N ILE A 137 0.57 0.12 1.88
CA ILE A 137 0.10 -1.12 2.48
C ILE A 137 -1.42 -1.09 2.53
N GLY A 138 -2.08 -2.09 1.95
CA GLY A 138 -3.52 -2.02 1.77
C GLY A 138 -4.20 -3.33 1.41
N HIS A 139 -5.49 -3.22 1.14
CA HIS A 139 -6.31 -4.26 0.51
C HIS A 139 -7.24 -3.62 -0.53
N LEU A 140 -7.86 -4.43 -1.40
CA LEU A 140 -8.79 -3.89 -2.41
C LEU A 140 -10.01 -3.26 -1.74
N TYR A 141 -10.44 -2.09 -2.24
CA TYR A 141 -11.70 -1.48 -1.85
C TYR A 141 -12.88 -2.12 -2.58
N SER A 142 -12.73 -2.32 -3.89
CA SER A 142 -13.71 -2.97 -4.77
C SER A 142 -13.02 -3.48 -6.02
N ASN A 143 -13.52 -4.57 -6.60
CA ASN A 143 -12.94 -5.21 -7.79
C ASN A 143 -13.34 -4.53 -9.12
N GLU A 144 -13.92 -3.34 -9.11
CA GLU A 144 -14.29 -2.64 -10.35
C GLU A 144 -13.08 -1.88 -10.92
N PRO A 145 -12.52 -2.31 -12.07
CA PRO A 145 -11.39 -1.63 -12.68
C PRO A 145 -11.86 -0.30 -13.27
N GLN A 146 -11.33 0.82 -12.79
CA GLN A 146 -11.58 2.12 -13.38
C GLN A 146 -10.42 2.50 -14.30
N MET A 147 -10.53 2.20 -15.60
CA MET A 147 -9.64 2.68 -16.65
C MET A 147 -8.13 2.59 -16.33
N GLY A 148 -7.68 1.43 -15.80
CA GLY A 148 -6.27 1.20 -15.45
C GLY A 148 -5.85 1.77 -14.09
N ARG A 149 -6.82 1.97 -13.20
CA ARG A 149 -6.59 2.32 -11.80
C ARG A 149 -7.39 1.39 -10.89
N THR A 150 -6.72 0.93 -9.84
CA THR A 150 -7.31 0.10 -8.79
C THR A 150 -7.57 0.93 -7.54
N GLN A 151 -8.78 0.81 -6.97
CA GLN A 151 -9.12 1.43 -5.70
C GLN A 151 -8.72 0.52 -4.53
N VAL A 152 -7.96 1.08 -3.60
CA VAL A 152 -7.42 0.36 -2.43
C VAL A 152 -7.74 1.12 -1.15
N ILE A 153 -7.90 0.38 -0.06
CA ILE A 153 -7.90 0.93 1.29
C ILE A 153 -6.47 0.98 1.80
N ASP A 154 -6.00 2.18 2.11
CA ASP A 154 -4.69 2.41 2.73
C ASP A 154 -4.76 2.08 4.23
N LEU A 155 -4.04 1.04 4.65
CA LEU A 155 -4.03 0.55 6.02
C LEU A 155 -3.18 1.41 6.95
N GLU A 156 -2.31 2.26 6.41
CA GLU A 156 -1.46 3.15 7.23
C GLU A 156 -2.21 4.39 7.72
N ILE A 157 -3.33 4.72 7.08
CA ILE A 157 -4.21 5.82 7.46
C ILE A 157 -5.20 5.34 8.53
N PRO A 158 -5.34 6.06 9.65
CA PRO A 158 -6.26 5.69 10.72
C PRO A 158 -7.71 5.52 10.27
N MET A 159 -8.42 4.59 10.93
CA MET A 159 -9.85 4.42 10.75
C MET A 159 -10.60 5.68 11.20
N GLY A 160 -11.48 6.21 10.33
CA GLY A 160 -12.20 7.48 10.55
C GLY A 160 -11.78 8.59 9.58
N GLU A 161 -10.61 8.47 8.96
CA GLU A 161 -10.18 9.35 7.88
C GLU A 161 -10.54 8.79 6.49
N TYR A 162 -10.36 9.60 5.44
CA TYR A 162 -10.54 9.15 4.07
C TYR A 162 -9.35 8.30 3.60
N ARG A 163 -9.53 6.97 3.62
CA ARG A 163 -8.48 5.97 3.35
C ARG A 163 -8.43 5.42 1.93
N VAL A 164 -9.46 5.68 1.13
CA VAL A 164 -9.51 5.20 -0.26
C VAL A 164 -8.40 5.90 -1.05
N ARG A 165 -7.58 5.11 -1.74
CA ARG A 165 -6.53 5.58 -2.64
C ARG A 165 -6.69 4.90 -4.00
N GLN A 166 -6.21 5.57 -5.03
CA GLN A 166 -6.09 4.98 -6.36
C GLN A 166 -4.63 4.62 -6.61
N VAL A 167 -4.41 3.38 -7.04
CA VAL A 167 -3.15 2.90 -7.57
C VAL A 167 -3.28 2.92 -9.08
N ASP A 168 -2.34 3.56 -9.79
CA ASP A 168 -2.32 3.52 -11.24
C ASP A 168 -1.56 2.27 -11.71
N ASP A 169 -2.30 1.30 -12.24
CA ASP A 169 -1.80 -0.04 -12.53
C ASP A 169 -0.64 -0.03 -13.54
N ARG A 170 -0.60 1.00 -14.38
CA ARG A 170 0.42 1.19 -15.42
C ARG A 170 1.77 1.62 -14.85
N THR A 171 1.76 2.14 -13.63
CA THR A 171 2.94 2.71 -12.95
C THR A 171 3.45 1.82 -11.82
N ILE A 172 2.86 0.63 -11.62
CA ILE A 172 3.29 -0.29 -10.58
C ILE A 172 4.71 -0.76 -10.88
N ASN A 173 5.60 -0.64 -9.91
CA ASN A 173 6.97 -1.13 -9.97
C ASN A 173 7.05 -2.56 -9.42
N TRP A 174 6.38 -2.82 -8.29
CA TRP A 174 6.32 -4.14 -7.67
C TRP A 174 5.11 -4.28 -6.73
N LEU A 175 4.75 -5.53 -6.43
CA LEU A 175 3.66 -5.92 -5.54
C LEU A 175 4.10 -7.09 -4.65
N ILE A 176 3.89 -7.00 -3.34
CA ILE A 176 4.04 -8.11 -2.39
C ILE A 176 2.65 -8.61 -2.04
N LEU A 177 2.36 -9.86 -2.39
CA LEU A 177 1.09 -10.52 -2.13
C LEU A 177 1.31 -12.02 -1.89
N LYS A 178 0.69 -12.58 -0.84
CA LYS A 178 0.72 -14.03 -0.52
C LYS A 178 2.12 -14.67 -0.59
N ASN A 179 3.09 -14.06 0.10
CA ASN A 179 4.48 -14.50 0.17
C ASN A 179 5.28 -14.45 -1.16
N VAL A 180 4.77 -13.74 -2.17
CA VAL A 180 5.47 -13.53 -3.45
C VAL A 180 5.63 -12.03 -3.68
N LYS A 181 6.84 -11.62 -4.08
CA LYS A 181 7.10 -10.29 -4.60
C LYS A 181 7.14 -10.33 -6.12
N TYR A 182 6.15 -9.71 -6.74
CA TYR A 182 6.06 -9.54 -8.18
C TYR A 182 6.77 -8.26 -8.59
N ILE A 183 7.71 -8.36 -9.52
CA ILE A 183 8.52 -7.24 -9.99
C ILE A 183 8.21 -7.02 -11.46
N VAL A 184 7.88 -5.79 -11.86
CA VAL A 184 7.57 -5.51 -13.25
C VAL A 184 8.86 -5.42 -14.07
N LYS A 185 8.86 -6.08 -15.24
CA LYS A 185 9.94 -6.02 -16.22
C LYS A 185 10.03 -4.66 -16.93
#